data_AF-A0A8J7YDI0-F1
#
_entry.id   AF-A0A8J7YDI0-F1
#
_cell.length_a   1.000
_cell.length_b   1.000
_cell.length_c   1.000
_cell.angle_alpha   90.00
_cell.angle_beta   90.00
_cell.angle_gamma   90.00
#
_symmetry.space_group_name_H-M   'P 1'
#
loop_
_entity.id
_entity.type
_entity.pdbx_description
1 polymer ?
#
loop_
_entity_poly.entity_id
_entity_poly.type
_entity_poly.pdbx_seq_one_letter_code
_entity_poly.pdbx_strand_id
1 'polypeptide(L)' 'MATRTKALFTGIVGTVGAAGMLALTVYPFDYGVAESAVLAGAVVLVALYQTVLDDAFAS' A
#
# COMPACT_ATOMS: atom_id res chain seq x y z
N MET A 1 -10.34 -6.32 -20.41
CA MET A 1 -9.13 -5.56 -20.03
C MET A 1 -9.05 -5.25 -18.54
N ALA A 2 -10.17 -4.96 -17.85
CA ALA A 2 -10.22 -4.65 -16.42
C ALA A 2 -9.52 -5.68 -15.50
N THR A 3 -9.65 -6.98 -15.79
CA THR A 3 -9.06 -8.05 -14.97
C THR A 3 -7.54 -8.03 -14.92
N ARG A 4 -6.88 -7.66 -16.02
CA ARG A 4 -5.41 -7.61 -16.11
C ARG A 4 -4.84 -6.40 -15.38
N THR A 5 -5.54 -5.26 -15.48
CA THR A 5 -5.22 -4.03 -14.74
C THR A 5 -5.41 -4.25 -13.24
N LYS A 6 -6.52 -4.87 -12.83
CA LYS A 6 -6.77 -5.22 -11.42
C LYS A 6 -5.68 -6.13 -10.88
N ALA A 7 -5.33 -7.20 -11.59
CA ALA A 7 -4.26 -8.11 -11.18
C ALA A 7 -2.90 -7.41 -11.05
N LEU A 8 -2.59 -6.46 -11.95
CA LEU A 8 -1.36 -5.68 -11.88
C LEU A 8 -1.35 -4.78 -10.62
N PHE A 9 -2.44 -4.06 -10.36
CA PHE A 9 -2.55 -3.17 -9.20
C PHE A 9 -2.55 -3.94 -7.87
N THR A 10 -3.28 -5.06 -7.78
CA THR A 10 -3.25 -5.94 -6.62
C THR A 10 -1.84 -6.49 -6.39
N GLY A 11 -1.13 -6.87 -7.46
CA GLY A 11 0.28 -7.30 -7.37
C GLY A 11 1.20 -6.20 -6.86
N ILE A 12 1.07 -4.97 -7.37
CA ILE A 12 1.87 -3.82 -6.94
C ILE A 12 1.63 -3.53 -5.45
N VAL A 13 0.37 -3.46 -5.01
CA VAL A 13 0.07 -3.16 -3.60
C VAL A 13 0.45 -4.31 -2.67
N GLY A 14 0.26 -5.56 -3.10
CA GLY A 14 0.77 -6.71 -2.35
C GLY A 14 2.28 -6.65 -2.16
N THR A 15 3.02 -6.26 -3.21
CA THR A 15 4.49 -6.16 -3.17
C THR A 15 4.95 -4.98 -2.30
N VAL A 16 4.32 -3.82 -2.42
CA VAL A 16 4.62 -2.63 -1.60
C VAL A 16 4.29 -2.89 -0.12
N GLY A 17 3.14 -3.50 0.15
CA GLY A 17 2.74 -3.90 1.50
C GLY A 17 3.72 -4.89 2.12
N ALA A 18 4.11 -5.93 1.36
CA ALA A 18 5.11 -6.90 1.80
C ALA A 18 6.47 -6.27 2.05
N ALA A 19 6.93 -5.35 1.18
CA ALA A 19 8.18 -4.62 1.37
C ALA A 19 8.13 -3.71 2.61
N GLY A 20 6.99 -3.05 2.86
CA GLY A 20 6.77 -2.26 4.08
C GLY A 20 6.82 -3.14 5.34
N MET A 21 6.15 -4.30 5.31
CA MET A 21 6.16 -5.28 6.41
C MET A 21 7.56 -5.87 6.65
N LEU A 22 8.33 -6.09 5.57
CA LEU A 22 9.71 -6.54 5.63
C LEU A 22 10.62 -5.46 6.21
N ALA A 23 10.46 -4.21 5.79
CA ALA A 23 11.16 -3.07 6.39
C ALA A 23 10.83 -2.96 7.88
N LEU A 24 9.56 -3.22 8.25
CA LEU A 24 9.14 -3.26 9.64
C LEU A 24 9.74 -4.44 10.44
N THR A 25 10.01 -5.58 9.81
CA THR A 25 10.54 -6.75 10.54
C THR A 25 12.07 -6.80 10.58
N VAL A 26 12.75 -6.23 9.60
CA VAL A 26 14.22 -6.29 9.48
C VAL A 26 14.90 -5.11 10.18
N TYR A 27 14.23 -3.96 10.33
CA TYR A 27 14.79 -2.81 11.04
C TYR A 27 14.17 -2.71 12.45
N PRO A 28 14.91 -2.98 13.54
CA PRO A 28 14.39 -2.77 14.89
C PRO A 28 14.08 -1.28 15.05
N PHE A 29 12.80 -0.96 15.21
CA PHE A 29 12.29 0.40 15.12
C PHE A 29 12.88 1.33 16.18
N ASP A 30 13.84 2.15 15.77
CA ASP A 30 14.15 3.43 16.40
C ASP A 30 13.59 4.58 15.55
N TYR A 31 12.39 4.39 14.99
CA TYR A 31 11.74 5.44 14.20
C TYR A 31 11.02 6.40 15.14
N GLY A 32 11.25 7.69 14.95
CA GLY A 32 10.52 8.72 15.66
C GLY A 32 9.03 8.68 15.30
N VAL A 33 8.19 9.26 16.17
CA VAL A 33 6.73 9.38 15.96
C VAL A 33 6.40 9.94 14.56
N ALA A 34 7.24 10.85 14.05
CA ALA A 34 7.08 11.45 12.73
C ALA A 34 7.23 10.43 11.58
N GLU A 35 8.25 9.57 11.60
CA GLU A 35 8.49 8.61 10.53
C GLU A 35 7.43 7.50 10.52
N SER A 36 6.97 7.10 11.70
CA SER A 36 5.84 6.17 11.84
C SER A 36 4.54 6.76 11.30
N ALA A 37 4.28 8.05 11.54
CA ALA A 37 3.11 8.75 11.01
C ALA A 37 3.17 8.87 9.48
N VAL A 38 4.35 9.13 8.91
CA VAL A 38 4.55 9.19 7.46
C VAL A 38 4.30 7.83 6.81
N LEU A 39 4.83 6.75 7.38
CA LEU A 39 4.61 5.38 6.91
C LEU A 39 3.12 4.98 6.97
N ALA A 40 2.47 5.22 8.11
CA ALA A 40 1.05 4.95 8.26
C ALA A 40 0.20 5.78 7.28
N GLY A 41 0.51 7.07 7.12
CA GLY A 41 -0.15 7.95 6.16
C GLY A 41 0.00 7.47 4.72
N ALA A 42 1.21 7.05 4.32
CA ALA A 42 1.46 6.51 2.99
C ALA A 42 0.64 5.23 2.72
N VAL A 43 0.55 4.32 3.70
CA VAL A 43 -0.27 3.10 3.59
C VAL A 43 -1.75 3.45 3.42
N VAL A 44 -2.27 4.39 4.23
CA VAL A 44 -3.67 4.82 4.15
C VAL A 44 -3.98 5.48 2.80
N LEU A 45 -3.09 6.33 2.28
CA LEU A 45 -3.27 6.98 0.97
C LEU A 45 -3.28 5.97 -0.18
N VAL A 46 -2.39 4.98 -0.13
CA VAL A 46 -2.35 3.90 -1.13
C VAL A 46 -3.63 3.06 -1.08
N ALA A 47 -4.11 2.74 0.13
CA ALA A 47 -5.36 2.00 0.30
C ALA A 47 -6.57 2.78 -0.24
N LEU A 48 -6.69 4.07 0.09
CA LEU A 48 -7.75 4.95 -0.43
C LEU A 48 -7.71 5.05 -1.95
N TYR A 49 -6.51 5.21 -2.53
CA TYR A 49 -6.36 5.25 -3.98
C TYR A 49 -6.82 3.95 -4.64
N GLN A 50 -6.52 2.78 -4.05
CA GLN A 50 -7.04 1.51 -4.54
C GLN A 50 -8.55 1.41 -4.42
N THR A 51 -9.14 1.85 -3.31
CA THR A 51 -10.60 1.84 -3.13
C THR A 51 -11.29 2.67 -4.22
N VAL A 52 -10.78 3.88 -4.49
CA VAL A 52 -11.32 4.73 -5.55
C VAL A 52 -11.19 4.10 -6.93
N LEU A 53 -10.05 3.47 -7.23
CA LEU A 53 -9.87 2.75 -8.49
C LEU A 53 -10.84 1.57 -8.61
N ASP A 54 -10.98 0.76 -7.56
CA ASP A 54 -11.89 -0.40 -7.57
C ASP A 54 -13.34 0.04 -7.78
N ASP A 55 -13.80 1.13 -7.13
CA ASP A 55 -15.13 1.70 -7.36
C ASP A 55 -15.29 2.23 -8.79
N ALA A 56 -14.29 2.96 -9.31
CA ALA A 56 -14.34 3.54 -10.65
C ALA A 56 -14.37 2.49 -11.78
N PHE A 57 -13.80 1.31 -11.54
CA PHE A 57 -13.81 0.20 -12.49
C PHE A 57 -14.90 -0.84 -12.22
N ALA A 58 -15.76 -0.64 -11.20
CA ALA A 58 -16.90 -1.50 -10.90
C ALA A 58 -18.19 -1.10 -11.65
N SER A 59 -18.22 0.08 -12.29
CA SER A 59 -19.32 0.55 -13.17
C SER A 59 -19.08 0.22 -14.64
#